data_AF-A0ABC8YKT1-F1
#
_entry.id   AF-A0ABC8YKT1-F1
#
_cell.length_a   1.000
_cell.length_b   1.000
_cell.length_c   1.000
_cell.angle_alpha   90.00
_cell.angle_beta   90.00
_cell.angle_gamma   90.00
#
_symmetry.space_group_name_H-M   'P 1'
#
loop_
_entity.id
_entity.type
_entity.pdbx_description
1 polymer ?
#
loop_
_entity_poly.entity_id
_entity_poly.type
_entity_poly.pdbx_seq_one_letter_code
_entity_poly.pdbx_strand_id
1 'polypeptide(L)'
;MRFKSDLPSRQGAKSNKDGEAAGCVVKRHHRRHLYLLLDDWPNGYSIRKVDLPSDDFAPDDPYAVPSEEDEGDIVCNGDHRLPPAIFRVGAQRGLPTYFAAAFDSKILAMHPISPATALPSVLEHHIPVFDVRTRSCLFGPRMETTGADPIYIPAGGRLFALAAGTFDWLDPPPPPLDTPACGKKARKWYWLEIADPPFKRKHVTSYAVHPDGQTIFVSIKNGASAATFAFETEEHGGIWNRHGKWALPFDGRAHYDAELDAWVGLSGDPDSIGYLCSCDTVPAIPDSGVGSQCPARKLSKEKLFSDDPTETHVGATLVYMGGRSEFCLVQCVSIEEDYTDVKCCCGLEDEYDSADERNCCHLEEKDYFDDDLLLDDCGGSADERKGCDCDLKDGFAAGKDECIEGEQDVTSRSCRYLFRVTIFHLKYDKNGDLTTGSRNRIQYYRVPAGSTVDLLSNPVAFWM
;
A
#
# COMPACT_ATOMS: atom_id res chain seq x y z
N MET A 1 71.88 -68.51 -22.56
CA MET A 1 70.81 -69.53 -22.73
C MET A 1 69.53 -68.91 -22.19
N ARG A 2 68.40 -68.72 -22.90
CA ARG A 2 67.88 -69.17 -24.19
C ARG A 2 67.28 -67.97 -24.97
N PHE A 3 67.27 -68.15 -26.28
CA PHE A 3 66.70 -67.34 -27.36
C PHE A 3 65.16 -67.33 -27.45
N LYS A 4 64.65 -66.31 -28.16
CA LYS A 4 63.51 -66.22 -29.13
C LYS A 4 62.70 -64.92 -28.85
N SER A 5 62.65 -63.88 -29.70
CA SER A 5 62.16 -63.78 -31.11
C SER A 5 60.69 -64.25 -31.20
N ASP A 6 59.67 -63.50 -31.68
CA ASP A 6 59.57 -62.56 -32.80
C ASP A 6 58.26 -61.73 -32.81
N LEU A 7 58.36 -60.45 -33.22
CA LEU A 7 57.49 -59.68 -34.16
C LEU A 7 55.98 -59.40 -33.85
N PRO A 8 55.27 -58.48 -34.57
CA PRO A 8 55.43 -57.02 -34.58
C PRO A 8 54.10 -56.19 -34.57
N SER A 9 54.24 -54.87 -34.41
CA SER A 9 53.44 -53.75 -34.99
C SER A 9 51.89 -53.76 -34.99
N ARG A 10 51.30 -52.70 -34.40
CA ARG A 10 50.79 -51.45 -35.05
C ARG A 10 49.51 -50.91 -34.35
N GLN A 11 49.62 -49.66 -33.90
CA GLN A 11 48.59 -48.59 -33.77
C GLN A 11 47.18 -48.94 -33.27
N GLY A 12 46.83 -48.37 -32.11
CA GLY A 12 45.46 -48.22 -31.61
C GLY A 12 45.29 -46.88 -30.89
N ALA A 13 44.23 -46.16 -31.24
CA ALA A 13 43.92 -44.75 -30.99
C ALA A 13 43.96 -44.28 -29.52
N LYS A 14 44.33 -43.00 -29.33
CA LYS A 14 44.05 -42.20 -28.13
C LYS A 14 42.55 -41.88 -28.09
N SER A 15 41.87 -42.25 -27.00
CA SER A 15 40.48 -41.86 -26.71
C SER A 15 40.43 -40.71 -25.70
N ASN A 16 39.55 -39.76 -25.99
CA ASN A 16 39.18 -38.54 -25.26
C ASN A 16 38.98 -38.68 -23.75
N LYS A 17 39.31 -37.60 -23.02
CA LYS A 17 38.66 -37.22 -21.76
C LYS A 17 38.43 -35.70 -21.73
N ASP A 18 37.17 -35.37 -21.99
CA ASP A 18 36.28 -34.44 -21.28
C ASP A 18 36.73 -33.00 -21.03
N GLY A 19 36.05 -32.10 -21.75
CA GLY A 19 36.10 -30.66 -21.60
C GLY A 19 35.36 -30.17 -20.35
N GLU A 20 36.03 -29.28 -19.66
CA GLU A 20 35.57 -28.56 -18.48
C GLU A 20 34.57 -27.48 -18.93
N ALA A 21 33.28 -27.75 -18.71
CA ALA A 21 32.22 -26.77 -18.93
C ALA A 21 32.29 -25.69 -17.83
N ALA A 22 32.61 -24.47 -18.22
CA ALA A 22 32.49 -23.29 -17.39
C ALA A 22 31.02 -23.17 -16.90
N GLY A 23 30.81 -23.39 -15.61
CA GLY A 23 29.52 -23.23 -14.97
C GLY A 23 29.05 -21.78 -15.05
N CYS A 24 28.10 -21.52 -15.95
CA CYS A 24 27.34 -20.28 -15.92
C CYS A 24 26.58 -20.25 -14.59
N VAL A 25 26.97 -19.37 -13.67
CA VAL A 25 26.20 -19.07 -12.46
C VAL A 25 24.94 -18.36 -12.94
N VAL A 26 23.90 -19.14 -13.22
CA VAL A 26 22.54 -18.63 -13.40
C VAL A 26 22.18 -17.92 -12.10
N LYS A 27 22.16 -16.59 -12.12
CA LYS A 27 21.57 -15.79 -11.04
C LYS A 27 20.12 -16.30 -10.90
N ARG A 28 19.81 -17.00 -9.81
CA ARG A 28 18.44 -17.36 -9.48
C ARG A 28 17.68 -16.04 -9.30
N HIS A 29 16.93 -15.64 -10.32
CA HIS A 29 15.90 -14.62 -10.16
C HIS A 29 14.95 -15.16 -9.10
N HIS A 30 14.99 -14.54 -7.91
CA HIS A 30 13.99 -14.84 -6.90
C HIS A 30 12.66 -14.38 -7.49
N ARG A 31 11.71 -15.29 -7.69
CA ARG A 31 10.36 -14.92 -8.13
C ARG A 31 9.79 -13.99 -7.07
N ARG A 32 9.55 -12.74 -7.48
CA ARG A 32 8.78 -11.78 -6.71
C ARG A 32 7.30 -12.14 -6.80
N HIS A 33 6.55 -11.74 -5.80
CA HIS A 33 5.13 -12.03 -5.71
C HIS A 33 4.35 -10.81 -5.22
N LEU A 34 3.06 -10.77 -5.57
CA LEU A 34 2.15 -9.77 -5.04
C LEU A 34 1.66 -10.25 -3.67
N TYR A 35 1.80 -9.40 -2.66
CA TYR A 35 1.32 -9.61 -1.31
C TYR A 35 0.19 -8.62 -1.05
N LEU A 36 -1.00 -9.14 -0.75
CA LEU A 36 -2.15 -8.35 -0.33
C LEU A 36 -2.27 -8.39 1.19
N LEU A 37 -2.55 -7.23 1.76
CA LEU A 37 -2.87 -7.08 3.17
C LEU A 37 -4.39 -6.91 3.33
N LEU A 38 -4.99 -7.65 4.26
CA LEU A 38 -6.40 -7.49 4.62
C LEU A 38 -6.57 -7.46 6.14
N ASP A 39 -7.54 -6.70 6.64
CA ASP A 39 -7.92 -6.71 8.06
C ASP A 39 -9.12 -7.62 8.34
N ASP A 40 -9.19 -8.74 7.63
CA ASP A 40 -10.25 -9.73 7.64
C ASP A 40 -10.20 -10.70 8.84
N TRP A 41 -9.23 -10.52 9.73
CA TRP A 41 -9.06 -11.32 10.93
C TRP A 41 -9.54 -10.54 12.16
N PRO A 42 -10.35 -11.09 13.07
CA PRO A 42 -10.91 -10.33 14.20
C PRO A 42 -9.87 -9.59 15.06
N ASN A 43 -8.66 -10.12 15.15
CA ASN A 43 -7.59 -9.55 15.97
C ASN A 43 -6.55 -8.74 15.15
N GLY A 44 -6.79 -8.48 13.86
CA GLY A 44 -5.89 -7.65 13.05
C GLY A 44 -5.88 -8.04 11.58
N TYR A 45 -4.69 -8.30 11.05
CA TYR A 45 -4.46 -8.40 9.61
C TYR A 45 -3.99 -9.77 9.15
N SER A 46 -4.35 -10.15 7.94
CA SER A 46 -3.75 -11.26 7.19
C SER A 46 -2.88 -10.74 6.04
N ILE A 47 -1.75 -11.40 5.84
CA ILE A 47 -0.89 -11.22 4.65
C ILE A 47 -1.13 -12.43 3.75
N ARG A 48 -1.52 -12.16 2.50
CA ARG A 48 -1.85 -13.20 1.50
C ARG A 48 -0.95 -13.04 0.29
N LYS A 49 -0.28 -14.12 -0.09
CA LYS A 49 0.51 -14.19 -1.32
C LYS A 49 -0.43 -14.52 -2.48
N VAL A 50 -0.46 -13.67 -3.50
CA VAL A 50 -1.28 -13.86 -4.70
C VAL A 50 -0.46 -14.52 -5.80
N ASP A 51 -1.01 -15.60 -6.36
CA ASP A 51 -0.44 -16.28 -7.51
C ASP A 51 -0.89 -15.56 -8.78
N LEU A 52 0.01 -14.76 -9.35
CA LEU A 52 -0.21 -14.10 -10.63
C LEU A 52 0.05 -15.09 -11.79
N PRO A 53 -0.68 -14.99 -12.91
CA PRO A 53 -0.50 -15.86 -14.07
C PRO A 53 0.93 -15.77 -14.63
N SER A 54 1.51 -16.92 -15.00
CA SER A 54 2.91 -17.06 -15.43
C SER A 54 3.27 -16.16 -16.63
N ASP A 55 4.52 -15.70 -16.62
CA ASP A 55 5.19 -14.84 -17.58
C ASP A 55 5.60 -15.64 -18.84
N ASP A 56 4.66 -16.34 -19.48
CA ASP A 56 4.91 -16.95 -20.80
C ASP A 56 4.80 -15.88 -21.91
N PHE A 57 5.58 -14.81 -21.80
CA PHE A 57 5.69 -13.79 -22.82
C PHE A 57 6.79 -14.20 -23.79
N ALA A 58 6.40 -14.76 -24.93
CA ALA A 58 7.26 -14.75 -26.11
C ALA A 58 7.56 -13.28 -26.44
N PRO A 59 8.81 -12.93 -26.80
CA PRO A 59 9.12 -11.58 -27.24
C PRO A 59 8.24 -11.22 -28.44
N ASP A 60 7.69 -10.01 -28.44
CA ASP A 60 7.07 -9.42 -29.62
C ASP A 60 8.06 -9.57 -30.78
N ASP A 61 7.74 -10.43 -31.75
CA ASP A 61 8.54 -10.58 -32.96
C ASP A 61 8.47 -9.24 -33.71
N PRO A 62 9.61 -8.53 -33.90
CA PRO A 62 9.62 -7.25 -34.61
C PRO A 62 9.19 -7.36 -36.08
N TYR A 63 8.97 -8.59 -36.60
CA TYR A 63 8.44 -8.87 -37.93
C TYR A 63 6.99 -9.38 -37.92
N ALA A 64 6.33 -9.50 -36.76
CA ALA A 64 4.91 -9.82 -36.71
C ALA A 64 4.09 -8.64 -37.25
N VAL A 65 3.41 -8.87 -38.36
CA VAL A 65 2.46 -7.92 -38.93
C VAL A 65 1.29 -7.82 -37.96
N PRO A 66 0.91 -6.62 -37.47
CA PRO A 66 -0.27 -6.47 -36.64
C PRO A 66 -1.48 -6.91 -37.46
N SER A 67 -2.14 -8.00 -37.07
CA SER A 67 -3.48 -8.29 -37.55
C SER A 67 -4.42 -7.23 -36.96
N GLU A 68 -5.26 -6.61 -37.79
CA GLU A 68 -6.27 -5.62 -37.40
C GLU A 68 -7.38 -6.19 -36.47
N GLU A 69 -7.18 -7.38 -35.92
CA GLU A 69 -8.08 -8.12 -35.03
C GLU A 69 -7.50 -8.35 -33.61
N ASP A 70 -6.31 -7.85 -33.29
CA ASP A 70 -5.73 -7.95 -31.93
C ASP A 70 -6.31 -6.84 -31.02
N GLU A 71 -7.64 -6.78 -30.96
CA GLU A 71 -8.39 -6.04 -29.95
C GLU A 71 -8.04 -6.69 -28.60
N GLY A 72 -7.41 -5.93 -27.70
CA GLY A 72 -6.74 -6.48 -26.52
C GLY A 72 -7.67 -7.37 -25.70
N ASP A 73 -7.51 -8.69 -25.84
CA ASP A 73 -8.34 -9.68 -25.18
C ASP A 73 -8.15 -9.53 -23.66
N ILE A 74 -9.15 -8.93 -23.01
CA ILE A 74 -9.26 -8.92 -21.56
C ILE A 74 -9.62 -10.34 -21.13
N VAL A 75 -8.61 -11.09 -20.65
CA VAL A 75 -8.85 -12.42 -20.08
C VAL A 75 -9.41 -12.24 -18.67
N CYS A 76 -10.75 -12.26 -18.55
CA CYS A 76 -11.47 -12.31 -17.28
C CYS A 76 -11.61 -13.77 -16.81
N ASN A 77 -10.83 -14.16 -15.79
CA ASN A 77 -11.15 -15.35 -15.01
C ASN A 77 -12.08 -14.92 -13.87
N GLY A 78 -13.27 -15.52 -13.74
CA GLY A 78 -14.33 -15.09 -12.80
C GLY A 78 -13.89 -15.00 -11.32
N ASP A 79 -14.78 -14.53 -10.43
CA ASP A 79 -14.43 -14.22 -9.04
C ASP A 79 -13.75 -15.38 -8.28
N HIS A 80 -12.46 -15.22 -7.96
CA HIS A 80 -11.71 -16.19 -7.18
C HIS A 80 -11.86 -15.93 -5.68
N ARG A 81 -11.70 -17.00 -4.88
CA ARG A 81 -11.41 -16.83 -3.45
C ARG A 81 -9.96 -16.36 -3.29
N LEU A 82 -9.73 -15.47 -2.34
CA LEU A 82 -8.37 -15.07 -1.97
C LEU A 82 -7.55 -16.29 -1.49
N PRO A 83 -6.26 -16.38 -1.85
CA PRO A 83 -5.35 -17.39 -1.32
C PRO A 83 -5.30 -17.37 0.21
N PRO A 84 -4.97 -18.48 0.89
CA PRO A 84 -4.90 -18.53 2.34
C PRO A 84 -3.87 -17.53 2.89
N ALA A 85 -4.12 -17.05 4.12
CA ALA A 85 -3.19 -16.20 4.85
C ALA A 85 -1.87 -16.95 5.11
N ILE A 86 -0.75 -16.37 4.72
CA ILE A 86 0.59 -16.91 4.99
C ILE A 86 1.16 -16.41 6.32
N PHE A 87 0.64 -15.28 6.80
CA PHE A 87 1.01 -14.68 8.08
C PHE A 87 -0.16 -13.85 8.62
N ARG A 88 -0.26 -13.71 9.93
CA ARG A 88 -1.25 -12.85 10.60
C ARG A 88 -0.56 -11.94 11.59
N VAL A 89 -1.00 -10.69 11.66
CA VAL A 89 -0.44 -9.66 12.52
C VAL A 89 -1.53 -9.16 13.44
N GLY A 90 -1.31 -9.28 14.75
CA GLY A 90 -2.20 -8.74 15.78
C GLY A 90 -2.06 -7.22 15.82
N ALA A 91 -3.12 -6.49 15.48
CA ALA A 91 -3.10 -5.03 15.42
C ALA A 91 -4.53 -4.47 15.35
N GLN A 92 -4.68 -3.19 15.68
CA GLN A 92 -5.96 -2.48 15.51
C GLN A 92 -6.35 -2.42 14.02
N ARG A 93 -7.54 -2.92 13.71
CA ARG A 93 -8.14 -2.94 12.36
C ARG A 93 -8.55 -1.52 11.93
N GLY A 94 -8.77 -1.30 10.62
CA GLY A 94 -9.11 0.04 10.09
C GLY A 94 -7.93 1.00 9.91
N LEU A 95 -6.70 0.55 10.18
CA LEU A 95 -5.48 1.35 10.07
C LEU A 95 -4.48 0.73 9.06
N PRO A 96 -4.85 0.55 7.78
CA PRO A 96 -4.01 -0.14 6.79
C PRO A 96 -2.73 0.62 6.45
N THR A 97 -2.72 1.95 6.58
CA THR A 97 -1.57 2.83 6.30
C THR A 97 -0.38 2.62 7.23
N TYR A 98 -0.56 1.89 8.33
CA TYR A 98 0.50 1.56 9.28
C TYR A 98 1.38 0.38 8.84
N PHE A 99 1.16 -0.18 7.66
CA PHE A 99 2.06 -1.15 7.06
C PHE A 99 3.03 -0.48 6.09
N ALA A 100 4.28 -0.94 6.10
CA ALA A 100 5.26 -0.58 5.08
C ALA A 100 6.02 -1.80 4.57
N ALA A 101 6.30 -1.80 3.27
CA ALA A 101 7.32 -2.65 2.68
C ALA A 101 8.64 -1.88 2.55
N ALA A 102 9.71 -2.45 3.07
CA ALA A 102 11.05 -1.87 3.02
C ALA A 102 12.12 -2.96 3.00
N PHE A 103 13.37 -2.54 2.76
CA PHE A 103 14.54 -3.41 2.87
C PHE A 103 14.42 -4.71 2.05
N ASP A 104 13.90 -4.55 0.83
CA ASP A 104 13.64 -5.57 -0.21
C ASP A 104 12.63 -6.68 0.11
N SER A 105 12.56 -7.16 1.35
CA SER A 105 11.74 -8.33 1.70
C SER A 105 10.97 -8.21 3.02
N LYS A 106 10.99 -7.04 3.66
CA LYS A 106 10.39 -6.85 4.98
C LYS A 106 9.06 -6.09 4.90
N ILE A 107 8.03 -6.65 5.52
CA ILE A 107 6.76 -5.99 5.79
C ILE A 107 6.74 -5.64 7.28
N LEU A 108 6.70 -4.35 7.61
CA LEU A 108 6.69 -3.82 8.97
C LEU A 108 5.26 -3.41 9.33
N ALA A 109 4.77 -3.78 10.52
CA ALA A 109 3.47 -3.33 11.03
C ALA A 109 3.65 -2.37 12.19
N MET A 110 3.40 -1.09 11.96
CA MET A 110 3.76 0.02 12.86
C MET A 110 2.55 0.59 13.61
N HIS A 111 1.53 -0.22 13.83
CA HIS A 111 0.28 0.21 14.48
C HIS A 111 0.52 0.84 15.84
N PRO A 112 -0.26 1.88 16.20
CA PRO A 112 -0.23 2.44 17.54
C PRO A 112 -0.61 1.38 18.57
N ILE A 113 -0.15 1.55 19.80
CA ILE A 113 -0.57 0.70 20.91
C ILE A 113 -2.03 1.03 21.20
N SER A 114 -2.93 0.05 21.09
CA SER A 114 -4.29 0.23 21.56
C SER A 114 -4.29 0.18 23.09
N PRO A 115 -4.81 1.22 23.78
CA PRO A 115 -4.87 1.25 25.25
C PRO A 115 -5.60 0.04 25.84
N ALA A 116 -6.57 -0.51 25.11
CA ALA A 116 -7.40 -1.63 25.54
C ALA A 116 -6.70 -3.01 25.42
N THR A 117 -5.57 -3.09 24.69
CA THR A 117 -4.82 -4.35 24.47
C THR A 117 -3.38 -4.30 24.99
N ALA A 118 -3.04 -3.24 25.73
CA ALA A 118 -1.75 -3.08 26.39
C ALA A 118 -1.59 -4.12 27.51
N LEU A 119 -1.21 -5.35 27.15
CA LEU A 119 -0.59 -6.25 28.11
C LEU A 119 0.77 -5.67 28.47
N PRO A 120 1.13 -5.57 29.77
CA PRO A 120 2.43 -5.08 30.21
C PRO A 120 3.48 -6.11 29.81
N SER A 121 4.02 -5.99 28.60
CA SER A 121 4.96 -6.95 28.05
C SER A 121 6.10 -6.25 27.34
N VAL A 122 7.24 -6.94 27.30
CA VAL A 122 8.51 -6.54 26.66
C VAL A 122 8.36 -6.16 25.17
N LEU A 123 7.20 -6.47 24.55
CA LEU A 123 6.86 -6.13 23.17
C LEU A 123 6.27 -4.71 23.02
N GLU A 124 6.03 -3.98 24.10
CA GLU A 124 5.51 -2.60 24.05
C GLU A 124 6.40 -1.69 23.20
N HIS A 125 7.71 -1.87 23.26
CA HIS A 125 8.68 -1.08 22.49
C HIS A 125 9.06 -1.68 21.14
N HIS A 126 8.35 -2.72 20.68
CA HIS A 126 8.67 -3.43 19.46
C HIS A 126 7.49 -3.52 18.49
N ILE A 127 7.83 -3.65 17.20
CA ILE A 127 6.88 -3.90 16.11
C ILE A 127 7.19 -5.25 15.44
N PRO A 128 6.18 -6.00 14.98
CA PRO A 128 6.42 -7.20 14.20
C PRO A 128 6.88 -6.83 12.78
N VAL A 129 7.89 -7.57 12.30
CA VAL A 129 8.45 -7.43 10.96
C VAL A 129 8.49 -8.81 10.29
N PHE A 130 7.69 -8.98 9.25
CA PHE A 130 7.61 -10.21 8.49
C PHE A 130 8.56 -10.18 7.29
N ASP A 131 9.46 -11.16 7.21
CA ASP A 131 10.33 -11.36 6.05
C ASP A 131 9.69 -12.34 5.07
N VAL A 132 9.24 -11.84 3.91
CA VAL A 132 8.55 -12.65 2.90
C VAL A 132 9.47 -13.68 2.24
N ARG A 133 10.79 -13.43 2.23
CA ARG A 133 11.80 -14.28 1.58
C ARG A 133 12.08 -15.53 2.40
N THR A 134 12.28 -15.36 3.70
CA THR A 134 12.57 -16.46 4.64
C THR A 134 11.31 -17.01 5.32
N ARG A 135 10.18 -16.31 5.20
CA ARG A 135 8.94 -16.56 5.95
C ARG A 135 9.16 -16.54 7.47
N SER A 136 10.05 -15.68 7.94
CA SER A 136 10.36 -15.51 9.36
C SER A 136 9.81 -14.19 9.91
N CYS A 137 9.59 -14.13 11.22
CA CYS A 137 9.22 -12.90 11.92
C CYS A 137 10.40 -12.39 12.74
N LEU A 138 10.63 -11.08 12.71
CA LEU A 138 11.58 -10.33 13.50
C LEU A 138 10.83 -9.27 14.30
N PHE A 139 11.47 -8.73 15.33
CA PHE A 139 10.94 -7.59 16.07
C PHE A 139 11.83 -6.37 15.85
N GLY A 140 11.24 -5.29 15.35
CA GLY A 140 11.88 -4.01 15.12
C GLY A 140 11.59 -2.99 16.21
N PRO A 141 12.35 -1.89 16.27
CA PRO A 141 12.10 -0.80 17.20
C PRO A 141 10.77 -0.13 16.86
N ARG A 142 9.95 0.14 17.89
CA ARG A 142 8.77 0.98 17.76
C ARG A 142 9.18 2.46 17.68
N MET A 143 8.42 3.25 16.95
CA MET A 143 8.54 4.71 16.93
C MET A 143 7.88 5.26 18.21
N GLU A 144 8.61 6.05 19.01
CA GLU A 144 8.10 6.56 20.29
C GLU A 144 6.98 7.59 20.10
N THR A 145 7.04 8.35 19.02
CA THR A 145 6.09 9.39 18.62
C THR A 145 5.30 8.93 17.40
N THR A 146 4.37 7.98 17.55
CA THR A 146 3.49 7.60 16.44
C THR A 146 2.51 8.73 16.12
N GLY A 147 2.92 9.65 15.24
CA GLY A 147 2.00 10.60 14.63
C GLY A 147 0.90 9.85 13.87
N ALA A 148 -0.32 10.34 13.95
CA ALA A 148 -1.43 9.77 13.19
C ALA A 148 -1.20 9.93 11.67
N ASP A 149 -1.81 9.04 10.88
CA ASP A 149 -1.81 9.09 9.41
C ASP A 149 -0.39 9.10 8.77
N PRO A 150 0.44 8.06 9.01
CA PRO A 150 1.79 8.01 8.45
C PRO A 150 1.81 7.69 6.95
N ILE A 151 2.76 8.28 6.23
CA ILE A 151 3.24 7.81 4.92
C ILE A 151 4.63 7.21 5.13
N TYR A 152 4.81 5.96 4.73
CA TYR A 152 6.11 5.30 4.76
C TYR A 152 6.78 5.32 3.38
N ILE A 153 8.02 5.80 3.33
CA ILE A 153 8.75 6.02 2.09
C ILE A 153 10.09 5.29 2.16
N PRO A 154 10.26 4.14 1.48
CA PRO A 154 11.57 3.52 1.35
C PRO A 154 12.44 4.31 0.36
N ALA A 155 13.58 4.82 0.82
CA ALA A 155 14.55 5.57 0.01
C ALA A 155 15.95 5.49 0.64
N GLY A 156 17.00 5.48 -0.17
CA GLY A 156 18.39 5.55 0.29
C GLY A 156 18.84 4.36 1.13
N GLY A 157 18.17 3.21 1.01
CA GLY A 157 18.38 2.05 1.89
C GLY A 157 17.76 2.19 3.29
N ARG A 158 16.98 3.24 3.52
CA ARG A 158 16.29 3.57 4.77
C ARG A 158 14.76 3.53 4.58
N LEU A 159 14.04 3.58 5.68
CA LEU A 159 12.58 3.75 5.68
C LEU A 159 12.23 5.06 6.39
N PHE A 160 11.62 5.98 5.68
CA PHE A 160 11.13 7.24 6.24
C PHE A 160 9.67 7.09 6.69
N ALA A 161 9.30 7.75 7.77
CA ALA A 161 7.94 7.88 8.27
C ALA A 161 7.57 9.37 8.32
N LEU A 162 6.70 9.78 7.42
CA LEU A 162 6.13 11.13 7.38
C LEU A 162 4.74 11.08 8.01
N ALA A 163 4.62 11.54 9.25
CA ALA A 163 3.38 11.49 10.02
C ALA A 163 2.88 12.89 10.41
N ALA A 164 1.72 12.97 11.06
CA ALA A 164 1.20 14.23 11.57
C ALA A 164 2.11 14.80 12.68
N GLY A 165 2.99 15.72 12.29
CA GLY A 165 3.85 16.47 13.22
C GLY A 165 5.18 15.81 13.56
N THR A 166 5.56 14.73 12.87
CA THR A 166 6.90 14.12 12.98
C THR A 166 7.40 13.70 11.60
N PHE A 167 8.72 13.70 11.44
CA PHE A 167 9.40 13.07 10.32
C PHE A 167 10.61 12.31 10.83
N ASP A 168 10.57 11.00 10.65
CA ASP A 168 11.51 10.07 11.24
C ASP A 168 12.07 9.16 10.15
N TRP A 169 13.25 8.58 10.38
CA TRP A 169 13.75 7.49 9.56
C TRP A 169 14.25 6.31 10.40
N LEU A 170 14.14 5.11 9.84
CA LEU A 170 14.63 3.87 10.41
C LEU A 170 15.94 3.49 9.72
N ASP A 171 17.05 3.61 10.47
CA ASP A 171 18.41 3.32 10.02
C ASP A 171 19.27 2.86 11.23
N PRO A 172 20.23 1.93 11.09
CA PRO A 172 20.49 1.04 9.95
C PRO A 172 19.30 0.14 9.59
N PRO A 173 19.30 -0.52 8.41
CA PRO A 173 18.30 -1.53 8.08
C PRO A 173 18.29 -2.70 9.08
N PRO A 174 17.18 -3.47 9.14
CA PRO A 174 17.07 -4.67 9.96
C PRO A 174 18.32 -5.55 9.87
N PRO A 175 18.87 -6.02 11.01
CA PRO A 175 20.01 -6.92 10.97
C PRO A 175 19.63 -8.22 10.23
N PRO A 176 20.55 -8.79 9.43
CA PRO A 176 20.37 -10.14 8.88
C PRO A 176 20.07 -11.14 10.00
N LEU A 177 19.26 -12.17 9.70
CA LEU A 177 18.83 -13.16 10.70
C LEU A 177 20.00 -13.84 11.43
N ASP A 178 21.14 -14.00 10.77
CA ASP A 178 22.36 -14.62 11.32
C ASP A 178 23.18 -13.67 12.21
N THR A 179 22.73 -12.43 12.39
CA THR A 179 23.42 -11.45 13.25
C THR A 179 23.12 -11.79 14.71
N PRO A 180 24.13 -11.92 15.57
CA PRO A 180 23.90 -12.23 16.97
C PRO A 180 23.06 -11.13 17.63
N ALA A 181 22.04 -11.53 18.39
CA ALA A 181 21.11 -10.62 19.07
C ALA A 181 21.80 -9.70 20.10
N CYS A 182 23.00 -10.06 20.57
CA CYS A 182 23.80 -9.25 21.50
C CYS A 182 25.30 -9.28 21.14
N GLY A 183 26.04 -8.27 21.62
CA GLY A 183 27.50 -8.17 21.48
C GLY A 183 27.96 -7.10 20.49
N LYS A 184 29.30 -6.92 20.37
CA LYS A 184 29.93 -5.84 19.60
C LYS A 184 29.60 -5.80 18.10
N LYS A 185 28.97 -6.85 17.55
CA LYS A 185 28.56 -6.97 16.14
C LYS A 185 27.04 -6.79 15.94
N ALA A 186 26.26 -6.67 17.01
CA ALA A 186 24.83 -6.43 16.91
C ALA A 186 24.60 -5.00 16.40
N ARG A 187 24.24 -4.85 15.12
CA ARG A 187 23.74 -3.57 14.60
C ARG A 187 22.31 -3.39 15.10
N LYS A 188 22.12 -2.44 16.01
CA LYS A 188 20.78 -2.04 16.45
C LYS A 188 20.26 -1.00 15.47
N TRP A 189 19.22 -1.36 14.72
CA TRP A 189 18.32 -0.43 14.04
C TRP A 189 17.46 0.36 15.05
N TYR A 190 17.19 1.63 14.75
CA TYR A 190 16.40 2.54 15.60
C TYR A 190 15.76 3.63 14.73
N TRP A 191 14.71 4.25 15.27
CA TRP A 191 14.12 5.45 14.68
C TRP A 191 14.91 6.68 15.12
N LEU A 192 15.16 7.60 14.20
CA LEU A 192 15.74 8.90 14.48
C LEU A 192 14.84 9.99 13.89
N GLU A 193 14.45 10.94 14.75
CA GLU A 193 13.73 12.14 14.36
C GLU A 193 14.67 13.07 13.59
N ILE A 194 14.20 13.58 12.46
CA ILE A 194 14.95 14.45 11.54
C ILE A 194 14.22 15.77 11.34
N ALA A 195 14.74 16.64 10.46
CA ALA A 195 14.17 17.96 10.26
C ALA A 195 12.70 17.90 9.84
N ASP A 196 11.84 18.56 10.63
CA ASP A 196 10.42 18.64 10.36
C ASP A 196 10.12 19.16 8.95
N PRO A 197 9.14 18.59 8.26
CA PRO A 197 8.73 19.04 6.95
C PRO A 197 8.15 20.46 7.04
N PRO A 198 8.40 21.34 6.06
CA PRO A 198 7.87 22.71 6.02
C PRO A 198 6.37 22.75 5.65
N PHE A 199 5.63 21.67 5.90
CA PHE A 199 4.23 21.48 5.55
C PHE A 199 3.55 20.48 6.48
N LYS A 200 2.22 20.47 6.46
CA LYS A 200 1.42 19.53 7.26
C LYS A 200 1.10 18.28 6.47
N ARG A 201 1.22 17.10 7.09
CA ARG A 201 0.89 15.78 6.52
C ARG A 201 -0.47 15.72 5.82
N LYS A 202 -1.51 16.32 6.40
CA LYS A 202 -2.87 16.38 5.82
C LYS A 202 -3.00 17.10 4.48
N HIS A 203 -1.98 17.89 4.08
CA HIS A 203 -1.96 18.57 2.79
C HIS A 203 -1.21 17.76 1.72
N VAL A 204 -0.52 16.68 2.09
CA VAL A 204 0.23 15.84 1.16
C VAL A 204 -0.76 15.14 0.22
N THR A 205 -0.57 15.36 -1.08
CA THR A 205 -1.37 14.72 -2.13
C THR A 205 -0.61 13.62 -2.83
N SER A 206 0.70 13.75 -2.97
CA SER A 206 1.53 12.75 -3.62
C SER A 206 2.99 12.82 -3.25
N TYR A 207 3.70 11.73 -3.49
CA TYR A 207 5.14 11.65 -3.32
C TYR A 207 5.78 10.72 -4.36
N ALA A 208 7.06 10.94 -4.63
CA ALA A 208 7.87 10.10 -5.50
C ALA A 208 9.30 10.03 -4.97
N VAL A 209 9.99 8.93 -5.23
CA VAL A 209 11.44 8.82 -4.99
C VAL A 209 12.14 9.07 -6.32
N HIS A 210 13.17 9.92 -6.31
CA HIS A 210 13.97 10.26 -7.48
C HIS A 210 14.83 9.06 -7.91
N PRO A 211 15.21 8.95 -9.20
CA PRO A 211 16.02 7.84 -9.71
C PRO A 211 17.38 7.65 -9.02
N ASP A 212 17.93 8.70 -8.40
CA ASP A 212 19.15 8.60 -7.57
C ASP A 212 18.96 7.74 -6.32
N GLY A 213 17.72 7.39 -5.98
CA GLY A 213 17.32 6.66 -4.79
C GLY A 213 17.53 7.44 -3.48
N GLN A 214 18.00 8.68 -3.54
CA GLN A 214 18.44 9.49 -2.39
C GLN A 214 17.66 10.79 -2.22
N THR A 215 16.75 11.11 -3.14
CA THR A 215 15.92 12.31 -3.05
C THR A 215 14.43 11.93 -3.04
N ILE A 216 13.68 12.44 -2.06
CA ILE A 216 12.24 12.23 -1.93
C ILE A 216 11.52 13.51 -2.32
N PHE A 217 10.62 13.44 -3.29
CA PHE A 217 9.73 14.53 -3.66
C PHE A 217 8.37 14.36 -2.98
N VAL A 218 7.87 15.43 -2.37
CA VAL A 218 6.54 15.48 -1.75
C VAL A 218 5.78 16.68 -2.28
N SER A 219 4.57 16.44 -2.78
CA SER A 219 3.66 17.47 -3.26
C SER A 219 2.51 17.67 -2.29
N ILE A 220 2.16 18.94 -2.08
CA ILE A 220 1.06 19.35 -1.21
C ILE A 220 0.05 20.22 -1.97
N LYS A 221 -1.21 20.14 -1.55
CA LYS A 221 -2.27 21.10 -1.92
C LYS A 221 -3.00 21.59 -0.67
N ASN A 222 -3.27 22.89 -0.62
CA ASN A 222 -4.10 23.51 0.41
C ASN A 222 -4.98 24.59 -0.25
N GLY A 223 -6.26 24.26 -0.46
CA GLY A 223 -7.14 25.06 -1.31
C GLY A 223 -6.58 25.20 -2.73
N ALA A 224 -6.51 26.43 -3.24
CA ALA A 224 -5.96 26.72 -4.56
C ALA A 224 -4.40 26.75 -4.61
N SER A 225 -3.72 26.59 -3.48
CA SER A 225 -2.26 26.65 -3.41
C SER A 225 -1.63 25.25 -3.52
N ALA A 226 -0.62 25.12 -4.37
CA ALA A 226 0.17 23.91 -4.54
C ALA A 226 1.67 24.19 -4.35
N ALA A 227 2.39 23.20 -3.83
CA ALA A 227 3.85 23.23 -3.75
C ALA A 227 4.44 21.83 -3.78
N THR A 228 5.65 21.72 -4.32
CA THR A 228 6.46 20.51 -4.28
C THR A 228 7.76 20.82 -3.56
N PHE A 229 8.12 19.94 -2.64
CA PHE A 229 9.35 19.97 -1.88
C PHE A 229 10.17 18.72 -2.18
N ALA A 230 11.49 18.83 -2.14
CA ALA A 230 12.39 17.69 -2.13
C ALA A 230 13.12 17.60 -0.80
N PHE A 231 13.38 16.38 -0.37
CA PHE A 231 14.18 16.05 0.79
C PHE A 231 15.34 15.18 0.36
N GLU A 232 16.56 15.64 0.64
CA GLU A 232 17.80 14.91 0.38
C GLU A 232 18.10 14.00 1.57
N THR A 233 18.27 12.70 1.31
CA THR A 233 18.41 11.66 2.34
C THR A 233 19.83 11.56 2.95
N GLU A 234 20.57 12.66 3.02
CA GLU A 234 21.93 12.69 3.55
C GLU A 234 22.01 12.30 5.04
N GLU A 235 23.13 11.70 5.45
CA GLU A 235 23.36 11.10 6.78
C GLU A 235 23.16 12.06 7.98
N HIS A 236 23.24 13.39 7.76
CA HIS A 236 23.19 14.40 8.83
C HIS A 236 21.82 15.08 9.01
N GLY A 237 20.73 14.45 8.58
CA GLY A 237 19.36 14.91 8.87
C GLY A 237 18.64 15.62 7.73
N GLY A 238 19.25 15.65 6.54
CA GLY A 238 18.68 16.18 5.28
C GLY A 238 18.17 17.62 5.35
N ILE A 239 17.86 18.20 4.19
CA ILE A 239 17.25 19.54 4.12
C ILE A 239 16.04 19.48 3.19
N TRP A 240 14.94 20.07 3.64
CA TRP A 240 13.77 20.29 2.81
C TRP A 240 13.96 21.52 1.94
N ASN A 241 13.93 21.33 0.62
CA ASN A 241 14.01 22.39 -0.36
C ASN A 241 12.68 22.51 -1.11
N ARG A 242 12.16 23.73 -1.28
CA ARG A 242 10.99 23.93 -2.12
C ARG A 242 11.42 23.96 -3.59
N HIS A 243 10.92 23.01 -4.38
CA HIS A 243 11.19 22.95 -5.81
C HIS A 243 10.26 23.88 -6.60
N GLY A 244 8.98 23.98 -6.22
CA GLY A 244 8.02 24.68 -7.07
C GLY A 244 6.75 25.17 -6.38
N LYS A 245 6.02 26.04 -7.10
CA LYS A 245 4.64 26.45 -6.79
C LYS A 245 3.62 25.66 -7.61
N TRP A 246 3.86 24.37 -7.74
CA TRP A 246 3.05 23.39 -8.46
C TRP A 246 3.03 22.10 -7.64
N ALA A 247 2.18 21.14 -7.99
CA ALA A 247 2.13 19.81 -7.39
C ALA A 247 2.29 18.76 -8.49
N LEU A 248 2.92 17.62 -8.16
CA LEU A 248 2.97 16.48 -9.06
C LEU A 248 1.54 16.01 -9.42
N PRO A 249 1.31 15.51 -10.63
CA PRO A 249 -0.02 15.19 -11.14
C PRO A 249 -0.58 13.85 -10.62
N PHE A 250 -0.14 13.40 -9.45
CA PHE A 250 -0.46 12.09 -8.91
C PHE A 250 -1.36 12.16 -7.68
N ASP A 251 -2.15 11.11 -7.47
CA ASP A 251 -2.77 10.76 -6.20
C ASP A 251 -1.94 9.68 -5.50
N GLY A 252 -1.40 10.00 -4.33
CA GLY A 252 -0.54 9.09 -3.58
C GLY A 252 0.85 8.89 -4.19
N ARG A 253 1.30 7.63 -4.25
CA ARG A 253 2.67 7.29 -4.65
C ARG A 253 2.83 7.27 -6.17
N ALA A 254 3.85 7.95 -6.67
CA ALA A 254 4.41 7.73 -8.01
C ALA A 254 5.66 6.85 -7.95
N HIS A 255 5.83 6.02 -8.98
CA HIS A 255 6.96 5.13 -9.16
C HIS A 255 7.78 5.60 -10.36
N TYR A 256 9.10 5.61 -10.23
CA TYR A 256 9.97 5.84 -11.37
C TYR A 256 10.07 4.56 -12.21
N ASP A 257 9.83 4.70 -13.52
CA ASP A 257 10.06 3.66 -14.50
C ASP A 257 11.23 4.03 -15.40
N ALA A 258 12.26 3.18 -15.43
CA ALA A 258 13.50 3.45 -16.15
C ALA A 258 13.40 3.26 -17.68
N GLU A 259 12.40 2.51 -18.17
CA GLU A 259 12.21 2.32 -19.61
C GLU A 259 11.42 3.49 -20.22
N LEU A 260 10.49 4.06 -19.44
CA LEU A 260 9.78 5.29 -19.79
C LEU A 260 10.58 6.57 -19.45
N ASP A 261 11.61 6.45 -18.59
CA ASP A 261 12.34 7.58 -17.99
C ASP A 261 11.40 8.63 -17.36
N ALA A 262 10.39 8.14 -16.64
CA ALA A 262 9.32 8.98 -16.12
C ALA A 262 8.81 8.48 -14.76
N TRP A 263 8.25 9.40 -13.98
CA TRP A 263 7.39 9.01 -12.86
C TRP A 263 6.01 8.64 -13.38
N VAL A 264 5.45 7.55 -12.86
CA VAL A 264 4.12 7.02 -13.19
C VAL A 264 3.30 6.84 -11.92
N GLY A 265 2.06 7.28 -11.92
CA GLY A 265 1.15 7.15 -10.78
C GLY A 265 -0.32 7.23 -11.17
N LEU A 266 -1.20 6.98 -10.20
CA LEU A 266 -2.63 7.26 -10.35
C LEU A 266 -2.84 8.76 -10.56
N SER A 267 -3.78 9.13 -11.43
CA SER A 267 -4.10 10.54 -11.67
C SER A 267 -4.59 11.26 -10.41
N GLY A 268 -3.98 12.40 -10.09
CA GLY A 268 -4.38 13.28 -8.98
C GLY A 268 -5.50 14.28 -9.30
N ASP A 269 -6.14 14.12 -10.45
CA ASP A 269 -7.16 15.04 -10.98
C ASP A 269 -8.53 14.34 -10.98
N PRO A 270 -9.53 14.88 -10.24
CA PRO A 270 -10.85 14.26 -10.07
C PRO A 270 -11.58 13.96 -11.38
N ASP A 271 -11.33 14.73 -12.45
CA ASP A 271 -11.99 14.54 -13.75
C ASP A 271 -11.39 13.35 -14.54
N SER A 272 -10.32 12.76 -14.03
CA SER A 272 -9.56 11.67 -14.67
C SER A 272 -9.30 10.51 -13.71
N ILE A 273 -10.22 10.28 -12.77
CA ILE A 273 -10.19 9.13 -11.88
C ILE A 273 -10.15 7.83 -12.71
N GLY A 274 -9.25 6.93 -12.31
CA GLY A 274 -9.03 5.65 -12.98
C GLY A 274 -8.05 5.68 -14.15
N TYR A 275 -7.52 6.85 -14.50
CA TYR A 275 -6.41 6.99 -15.44
C TYR A 275 -5.07 7.03 -14.70
N LEU A 276 -4.01 6.65 -15.41
CA LEU A 276 -2.63 6.86 -14.95
C LEU A 276 -2.08 8.16 -15.54
N CYS A 277 -1.15 8.76 -14.83
CA CYS A 277 -0.36 9.87 -15.34
C CYS A 277 1.10 9.45 -15.39
N SER A 278 1.83 10.02 -16.34
CA SER A 278 3.28 10.10 -16.30
C SER A 278 3.75 11.54 -16.40
N CYS A 279 4.91 11.83 -15.84
CA CYS A 279 5.62 13.07 -16.09
C CYS A 279 7.14 12.84 -16.00
N ASP A 280 7.89 13.71 -16.69
CA ASP A 280 9.35 13.65 -16.68
C ASP A 280 9.89 13.85 -15.26
N THR A 281 11.01 13.20 -14.97
CA THR A 281 11.66 13.33 -13.67
C THR A 281 12.16 14.76 -13.46
N VAL A 282 11.92 15.28 -12.26
CA VAL A 282 12.38 16.63 -11.89
C VAL A 282 13.79 16.49 -11.31
N PRO A 283 14.76 17.32 -11.74
CA PRO A 283 16.11 17.29 -11.19
C PRO A 283 16.11 17.40 -9.66
N ALA A 284 16.95 16.60 -9.00
CA ALA A 284 17.08 16.59 -7.54
C ALA A 284 17.49 17.96 -6.95
N ILE A 285 18.30 18.73 -7.69
CA ILE A 285 18.71 20.08 -7.30
C ILE A 285 17.97 21.09 -8.19
N PRO A 286 17.26 22.08 -7.61
CA PRO A 286 16.58 23.09 -8.40
C PRO A 286 17.58 24.05 -9.06
N ASP A 287 17.47 24.25 -10.37
CA ASP A 287 18.30 25.24 -11.08
C ASP A 287 17.97 26.66 -10.60
N SER A 288 18.99 27.39 -10.15
CA SER A 288 18.88 28.75 -9.60
C SER A 288 18.43 29.84 -10.60
N GLY A 289 18.18 29.49 -11.87
CA GLY A 289 17.98 30.46 -12.97
C GLY A 289 16.59 30.50 -13.61
N VAL A 290 15.76 29.46 -13.46
CA VAL A 290 14.41 29.39 -14.04
C VAL A 290 13.51 28.81 -12.97
N GLY A 291 12.45 29.52 -12.58
CA GLY A 291 11.49 28.96 -11.62
C GLY A 291 11.07 27.58 -12.09
N SER A 292 11.32 26.54 -11.30
CA SER A 292 11.13 25.13 -11.71
C SER A 292 9.76 25.00 -12.34
N GLN A 293 9.72 24.71 -13.64
CA GLN A 293 8.46 24.54 -14.36
C GLN A 293 7.78 23.26 -13.86
N CYS A 294 6.45 23.26 -13.81
CA CYS A 294 5.70 22.04 -13.53
C CYS A 294 6.01 21.02 -14.63
N PRO A 295 6.40 19.78 -14.29
CA PRO A 295 6.70 18.77 -15.30
C PRO A 295 5.45 18.50 -16.15
N ALA A 296 5.64 18.30 -17.46
CA ALA A 296 4.53 18.09 -18.37
C ALA A 296 3.83 16.76 -18.05
N ARG A 297 2.55 16.84 -17.71
CA ARG A 297 1.70 15.67 -17.44
C ARG A 297 1.29 15.02 -18.76
N LYS A 298 1.43 13.70 -18.86
CA LYS A 298 0.86 12.85 -19.91
C LYS A 298 -0.14 11.88 -19.27
N LEU A 299 -1.40 11.97 -19.66
CA LEU A 299 -2.46 11.08 -19.20
C LEU A 299 -2.44 9.79 -20.01
N SER A 300 -2.79 8.66 -19.40
CA SER A 300 -3.03 7.42 -20.13
C SER A 300 -4.21 7.56 -21.09
N LYS A 301 -4.16 6.86 -22.22
CA LYS A 301 -5.30 6.78 -23.16
C LYS A 301 -6.45 5.97 -22.58
N GLU A 302 -6.12 4.87 -21.93
CA GLU A 302 -7.10 3.96 -21.36
C GLU A 302 -7.39 4.33 -19.92
N LYS A 303 -8.67 4.22 -19.55
CA LYS A 303 -9.10 4.16 -18.16
C LYS A 303 -8.90 2.73 -17.66
N LEU A 304 -8.20 2.55 -16.55
CA LEU A 304 -7.86 1.22 -16.02
C LEU A 304 -8.81 0.71 -14.95
N PHE A 305 -9.58 1.62 -14.34
CA PHE A 305 -10.67 1.24 -13.44
C PHE A 305 -11.78 0.53 -14.20
N SER A 306 -12.54 -0.30 -13.50
CA SER A 306 -13.70 -0.96 -14.10
C SER A 306 -14.66 0.03 -14.75
N ASP A 307 -15.15 -0.36 -15.93
CA ASP A 307 -16.22 0.31 -16.68
C ASP A 307 -17.53 -0.47 -16.60
N ASP A 308 -17.58 -1.55 -15.81
CA ASP A 308 -18.82 -2.28 -15.52
C ASP A 308 -19.75 -1.37 -14.67
N PRO A 309 -20.97 -1.05 -15.15
CA PRO A 309 -21.89 -0.18 -14.43
C PRO A 309 -22.41 -0.76 -13.11
N THR A 310 -22.25 -2.07 -12.88
CA THR A 310 -22.59 -2.74 -11.62
C THR A 310 -21.49 -2.61 -10.56
N GLU A 311 -20.28 -2.20 -10.96
CA GLU A 311 -19.12 -2.06 -10.10
C GLU A 311 -18.87 -0.59 -9.75
N THR A 312 -19.03 -0.23 -8.47
CA THR A 312 -18.69 1.10 -7.98
C THR A 312 -17.28 1.10 -7.41
N HIS A 313 -16.44 2.04 -7.84
CA HIS A 313 -15.08 2.20 -7.31
C HIS A 313 -15.09 2.66 -5.86
N VAL A 314 -14.31 2.00 -5.01
CA VAL A 314 -14.15 2.33 -3.58
C VAL A 314 -12.75 2.87 -3.28
N GLY A 315 -11.71 2.23 -3.81
CA GLY A 315 -10.32 2.59 -3.55
C GLY A 315 -9.36 1.89 -4.49
N ALA A 316 -8.12 2.34 -4.59
CA ALA A 316 -7.12 1.72 -5.45
C ALA A 316 -5.69 1.95 -4.96
N THR A 317 -4.79 1.04 -5.35
CA THR A 317 -3.35 1.21 -5.19
C THR A 317 -2.61 0.70 -6.42
N LEU A 318 -1.55 1.41 -6.79
CA LEU A 318 -0.69 1.08 -7.92
C LEU A 318 0.65 0.54 -7.42
N VAL A 319 1.01 -0.64 -7.90
CA VAL A 319 2.24 -1.35 -7.52
C VAL A 319 3.14 -1.47 -8.75
N TYR A 320 4.36 -0.96 -8.66
CA TYR A 320 5.38 -1.17 -9.68
C TYR A 320 6.00 -2.56 -9.54
N MET A 321 5.95 -3.36 -10.62
CA MET A 321 6.46 -4.73 -10.63
C MET A 321 7.91 -4.81 -11.12
N GLY A 322 8.35 -3.78 -11.85
CA GLY A 322 9.71 -3.67 -12.36
C GLY A 322 9.96 -4.55 -13.58
N GLY A 323 10.84 -4.08 -14.47
CA GLY A 323 11.11 -4.71 -15.76
C GLY A 323 9.95 -4.54 -16.76
N ARG A 324 10.27 -4.15 -18.00
CA ARG A 324 9.30 -3.99 -19.10
C ARG A 324 8.12 -3.09 -18.78
N SER A 325 8.36 -2.05 -17.97
CA SER A 325 7.33 -1.13 -17.47
C SER A 325 6.06 -1.82 -16.98
N GLU A 326 6.21 -2.93 -16.25
CA GLU A 326 5.09 -3.71 -15.73
C GLU A 326 4.58 -3.15 -14.40
N PHE A 327 3.25 -3.03 -14.30
CA PHE A 327 2.53 -2.54 -13.13
C PHE A 327 1.36 -3.46 -12.80
N CYS A 328 1.00 -3.47 -11.51
CA CYS A 328 -0.20 -4.07 -10.99
C CYS A 328 -1.08 -3.00 -10.34
N LEU A 329 -2.30 -2.87 -10.83
CA LEU A 329 -3.34 -2.07 -10.21
C LEU A 329 -4.23 -2.98 -9.35
N VAL A 330 -4.38 -2.66 -8.07
CA VAL A 330 -5.36 -3.30 -7.20
C VAL A 330 -6.47 -2.31 -6.95
N GLN A 331 -7.62 -2.51 -7.60
CA GLN A 331 -8.82 -1.70 -7.43
C GLN A 331 -9.81 -2.44 -6.52
N CYS A 332 -10.31 -1.77 -5.49
CA CYS A 332 -11.47 -2.22 -4.74
C CYS A 332 -12.75 -1.69 -5.39
N VAL A 333 -13.68 -2.59 -5.67
CA VAL A 333 -15.00 -2.30 -6.19
C VAL A 333 -16.09 -2.87 -5.29
N SER A 334 -17.21 -2.18 -5.19
CA SER A 334 -18.42 -2.66 -4.53
C SER A 334 -19.49 -2.96 -5.57
N ILE A 335 -20.22 -4.05 -5.37
CA ILE A 335 -21.38 -4.43 -6.17
C ILE A 335 -22.57 -4.48 -5.20
N GLU A 336 -23.64 -3.74 -5.52
CA GLU A 336 -24.89 -3.82 -4.78
C GLU A 336 -25.53 -5.19 -5.01
N GLU A 337 -25.87 -5.91 -3.93
CA GLU A 337 -26.60 -7.16 -4.05
C GLU A 337 -28.11 -6.86 -4.09
N ASP A 338 -28.76 -7.29 -5.17
CA ASP A 338 -30.21 -7.36 -5.21
C ASP A 338 -30.68 -8.43 -4.20
N TYR A 339 -31.70 -8.11 -3.39
CA TYR A 339 -32.25 -8.98 -2.33
C TYR A 339 -32.69 -10.38 -2.77
N THR A 340 -32.63 -10.71 -4.06
CA THR A 340 -33.04 -11.98 -4.64
C THR A 340 -31.99 -13.09 -4.56
N ASP A 341 -30.74 -12.80 -4.20
CA ASP A 341 -29.62 -13.77 -4.24
C ASP A 341 -28.97 -14.09 -2.88
N VAL A 342 -29.65 -13.83 -1.77
CA VAL A 342 -29.22 -14.31 -0.45
C VAL A 342 -29.42 -15.83 -0.35
N LYS A 343 -28.57 -16.60 -1.01
CA LYS A 343 -28.35 -18.00 -0.66
C LYS A 343 -27.54 -18.01 0.63
N CYS A 344 -28.27 -18.03 1.74
CA CYS A 344 -27.73 -18.19 3.09
C CYS A 344 -26.67 -19.31 3.08
N CYS A 345 -25.42 -18.99 3.40
CA CYS A 345 -24.33 -19.96 3.48
C CYS A 345 -24.41 -20.87 4.73
N CYS A 346 -25.54 -20.89 5.44
CA CYS A 346 -25.81 -21.78 6.57
C CYS A 346 -26.53 -23.09 6.16
N GLY A 347 -26.33 -23.54 4.92
CA GLY A 347 -26.90 -24.80 4.41
C GLY A 347 -25.83 -25.76 3.93
N LEU A 348 -24.99 -26.25 4.83
CA LEU A 348 -24.39 -27.57 4.70
C LEU A 348 -24.60 -28.29 6.03
N GLU A 349 -25.61 -29.15 6.03
CA GLU A 349 -25.87 -30.13 7.08
C GLU A 349 -24.71 -31.12 7.10
N ASP A 350 -23.83 -31.00 8.09
CA ASP A 350 -23.00 -32.12 8.55
C ASP A 350 -23.44 -32.42 10.00
N GLU A 351 -24.00 -33.62 10.19
CA GLU A 351 -24.53 -34.16 11.44
C GLU A 351 -23.47 -34.27 12.55
N TYR A 352 -23.86 -33.83 13.77
CA TYR A 352 -23.46 -34.30 15.10
C TYR A 352 -21.95 -34.46 15.46
N ASP A 353 -21.42 -33.65 16.38
CA ASP A 353 -21.48 -33.96 17.83
C ASP A 353 -20.88 -32.84 18.74
N SER A 354 -21.52 -32.65 19.91
CA SER A 354 -21.08 -31.94 21.13
C SER A 354 -21.11 -30.39 21.22
N ALA A 355 -22.26 -29.91 21.70
CA ALA A 355 -22.50 -28.88 22.73
C ALA A 355 -21.45 -27.76 22.95
N ASP A 356 -21.71 -26.59 22.35
CA ASP A 356 -21.86 -25.32 23.08
C ASP A 356 -22.40 -24.25 22.11
N GLU A 357 -23.71 -24.27 21.88
CA GLU A 357 -24.40 -23.17 21.19
C GLU A 357 -25.34 -22.48 22.18
N ARG A 358 -24.97 -21.25 22.55
CA ARG A 358 -25.96 -20.26 22.96
C ARG A 358 -25.65 -18.92 22.27
N ASN A 359 -26.34 -18.73 21.15
CA ASN A 359 -26.95 -17.47 20.73
C ASN A 359 -26.00 -16.31 20.37
N CYS A 360 -25.40 -16.32 19.17
CA CYS A 360 -24.82 -15.13 18.53
C CYS A 360 -25.75 -14.58 17.44
N CYS A 361 -26.92 -14.12 17.86
CA CYS A 361 -27.74 -13.17 17.10
C CYS A 361 -28.38 -12.19 18.09
N HIS A 362 -27.56 -11.32 18.67
CA HIS A 362 -28.07 -10.09 19.24
C HIS A 362 -27.30 -8.93 18.60
N LEU A 363 -28.07 -8.12 17.89
CA LEU A 363 -27.70 -6.78 17.48
C LEU A 363 -27.31 -6.04 18.76
N GLU A 364 -26.05 -5.66 18.89
CA GLU A 364 -25.64 -4.73 19.95
C GLU A 364 -26.23 -3.36 19.61
N GLU A 365 -27.33 -3.02 20.29
CA GLU A 365 -27.77 -1.64 20.47
C GLU A 365 -26.60 -0.87 21.11
N LYS A 366 -26.14 0.18 20.44
CA LYS A 366 -25.19 1.14 20.99
C LYS A 366 -25.94 2.00 22.00
N ASP A 367 -25.80 1.68 23.29
CA ASP A 367 -26.09 2.63 24.36
C ASP A 367 -24.95 3.65 24.44
N TYR A 368 -25.27 4.91 24.15
CA TYR A 368 -24.43 6.06 24.50
C TYR A 368 -24.49 6.22 26.03
N PHE A 369 -23.38 5.94 26.71
CA PHE A 369 -23.16 6.42 28.07
C PHE A 369 -22.21 7.61 28.02
N ASP A 370 -22.75 8.78 28.37
CA ASP A 370 -21.99 9.96 28.78
C ASP A 370 -21.32 9.65 30.13
N ASP A 371 -19.99 9.66 30.17
CA ASP A 371 -19.22 9.71 31.42
C ASP A 371 -18.43 11.02 31.46
N ASP A 372 -19.06 12.04 32.02
CA ASP A 372 -18.39 13.20 32.60
C ASP A 372 -17.78 12.80 33.96
N LEU A 373 -16.46 12.77 34.06
CA LEU A 373 -15.75 12.87 35.34
C LEU A 373 -14.58 13.85 35.23
N LEU A 374 -14.80 15.08 35.70
CA LEU A 374 -13.76 15.93 36.24
C LEU A 374 -14.01 16.13 37.74
N LEU A 375 -13.07 15.62 38.54
CA LEU A 375 -12.87 16.04 39.92
C LEU A 375 -12.11 17.36 39.91
N ASP A 376 -12.62 18.37 40.62
CA ASP A 376 -11.78 19.24 41.41
C ASP A 376 -12.58 19.77 42.62
N ASP A 377 -11.99 19.53 43.79
CA ASP A 377 -12.43 19.94 45.12
C ASP A 377 -11.70 21.24 45.47
N CYS A 378 -12.39 22.31 45.86
CA CYS A 378 -11.83 23.44 46.62
C CYS A 378 -12.94 24.39 47.16
N GLY A 379 -13.30 24.17 48.43
CA GLY A 379 -13.43 25.17 49.50
C GLY A 379 -14.03 26.57 49.25
N GLY A 380 -15.15 26.84 49.92
CA GLY A 380 -15.22 27.95 50.89
C GLY A 380 -15.99 29.23 50.52
N SER A 381 -16.79 29.65 51.51
CA SER A 381 -17.31 31.00 51.80
C SER A 381 -18.70 31.37 51.29
N ALA A 382 -19.57 31.63 52.26
CA ALA A 382 -20.76 32.46 52.17
C ALA A 382 -20.41 33.90 51.74
N ASP A 383 -21.28 34.59 51.00
CA ASP A 383 -22.00 35.77 51.53
C ASP A 383 -23.07 36.35 50.57
N GLU A 384 -24.11 36.90 51.22
CA GLU A 384 -24.96 38.05 50.89
C GLU A 384 -25.50 38.42 49.48
N ARG A 385 -26.85 38.39 49.40
CA ARG A 385 -27.80 39.48 49.09
C ARG A 385 -27.48 40.54 48.01
N LYS A 386 -28.48 40.72 47.12
CA LYS A 386 -29.11 41.97 46.57
C LYS A 386 -29.34 41.76 45.06
N GLY A 387 -30.49 42.00 44.43
CA GLY A 387 -31.65 42.84 44.76
C GLY A 387 -31.89 43.78 43.57
N CYS A 388 -33.05 43.67 42.91
CA CYS A 388 -33.66 44.62 41.95
C CYS A 388 -32.87 44.84 40.63
N ASP A 389 -33.42 45.22 39.49
CA ASP A 389 -34.73 45.79 39.14
C ASP A 389 -35.00 45.60 37.63
N CYS A 390 -36.23 45.88 37.24
CA CYS A 390 -36.87 45.91 35.92
C CYS A 390 -36.12 46.58 34.75
N ASP A 391 -36.36 46.12 33.51
CA ASP A 391 -37.26 46.81 32.53
C ASP A 391 -37.09 46.33 31.06
N LEU A 392 -38.22 45.90 30.48
CA LEU A 392 -38.77 46.26 29.15
C LEU A 392 -37.83 46.34 27.91
N LYS A 393 -38.00 45.43 26.94
CA LYS A 393 -38.80 45.67 25.71
C LYS A 393 -38.84 44.48 24.73
N ASP A 394 -39.96 44.47 24.01
CA ASP A 394 -40.47 43.47 23.09
C ASP A 394 -39.60 43.11 21.88
N GLY A 395 -39.79 41.86 21.45
CA GLY A 395 -40.12 41.57 20.05
C GLY A 395 -39.30 40.45 19.44
N PHE A 396 -39.88 39.25 19.32
CA PHE A 396 -39.85 38.46 18.07
C PHE A 396 -40.94 37.38 18.10
N ALA A 397 -41.59 37.23 16.95
CA ALA A 397 -42.86 36.55 16.75
C ALA A 397 -42.78 35.02 16.86
N ALA A 398 -43.89 34.44 17.35
CA ALA A 398 -44.19 33.02 17.30
C ALA A 398 -44.46 32.56 15.85
N GLY A 399 -43.94 31.38 15.50
CA GLY A 399 -44.16 30.73 14.22
C GLY A 399 -43.89 29.23 14.27
N LYS A 400 -44.85 28.51 14.86
CA LYS A 400 -45.26 27.10 14.63
C LYS A 400 -44.18 26.02 14.46
N ASP A 401 -44.14 25.15 15.47
CA ASP A 401 -43.74 23.76 15.36
C ASP A 401 -44.58 23.02 14.30
N GLU A 402 -43.94 22.53 13.25
CA GLU A 402 -44.41 21.39 12.47
C GLU A 402 -43.34 20.31 12.55
N CYS A 403 -43.67 19.24 13.28
CA CYS A 403 -42.92 18.01 13.32
C CYS A 403 -42.89 17.42 11.90
N ILE A 404 -41.73 17.45 11.25
CA ILE A 404 -41.47 16.53 10.14
C ILE A 404 -40.99 15.24 10.79
N GLU A 405 -41.91 14.27 10.85
CA GLU A 405 -41.57 12.87 11.07
C GLU A 405 -40.49 12.49 10.05
N GLY A 406 -39.28 12.24 10.53
CA GLY A 406 -38.22 11.71 9.70
C GLY A 406 -38.65 10.35 9.17
N GLU A 407 -38.93 10.28 7.87
CA GLU A 407 -38.88 9.04 7.12
C GLU A 407 -37.56 8.33 7.46
N GLN A 408 -37.68 7.21 8.17
CA GLN A 408 -36.65 6.20 8.21
C GLN A 408 -36.51 5.68 6.77
N ASP A 409 -35.53 6.21 6.04
CA ASP A 409 -35.29 5.84 4.66
C ASP A 409 -34.09 4.91 4.51
N VAL A 410 -34.37 3.84 3.75
CA VAL A 410 -33.52 2.82 3.14
C VAL A 410 -32.61 1.97 4.05
N THR A 411 -33.08 0.73 4.26
CA THR A 411 -32.27 -0.48 4.44
C THR A 411 -30.89 -0.38 3.76
N SER A 412 -29.79 -0.32 4.53
CA SER A 412 -28.44 -0.41 3.96
C SER A 412 -28.37 -1.66 3.07
N ARG A 413 -28.33 -1.46 1.75
CA ARG A 413 -28.23 -2.55 0.79
C ARG A 413 -26.93 -3.31 1.09
N SER A 414 -27.00 -4.64 1.07
CA SER A 414 -25.81 -5.47 1.22
C SER A 414 -24.91 -5.23 0.02
N CYS A 415 -23.66 -4.81 0.26
CA CYS A 415 -22.67 -4.67 -0.80
C CYS A 415 -21.64 -5.79 -0.66
N ARG A 416 -21.36 -6.46 -1.77
CA ARG A 416 -20.20 -7.36 -1.87
C ARG A 416 -19.01 -6.59 -2.44
N TYR A 417 -17.84 -6.82 -1.89
CA TYR A 417 -16.60 -6.17 -2.31
C TYR A 417 -15.68 -7.13 -3.03
N LEU A 418 -15.06 -6.67 -4.12
CA LEU A 418 -14.07 -7.40 -4.88
C LEU A 418 -12.78 -6.58 -5.00
N PHE A 419 -11.64 -7.26 -4.96
CA PHE A 419 -10.39 -6.72 -5.48
C PHE A 419 -10.24 -7.14 -6.93
N ARG A 420 -10.29 -6.16 -7.83
CA ARG A 420 -9.95 -6.28 -9.24
C ARG A 420 -8.46 -6.00 -9.40
N VAL A 421 -7.69 -7.05 -9.64
CA VAL A 421 -6.23 -7.00 -9.81
C VAL A 421 -5.94 -7.00 -11.30
N THR A 422 -5.35 -5.91 -11.81
CA THR A 422 -5.04 -5.72 -13.22
C THR A 422 -3.54 -5.62 -13.42
N ILE A 423 -2.95 -6.53 -14.18
CA ILE A 423 -1.53 -6.49 -14.59
C ILE A 423 -1.47 -5.99 -16.03
N PHE A 424 -0.57 -5.04 -16.28
CA PHE A 424 -0.39 -4.41 -17.58
C PHE A 424 1.02 -3.87 -17.73
N HIS A 425 1.42 -3.68 -18.99
CA HIS A 425 2.66 -2.99 -19.35
C HIS A 425 2.34 -1.58 -19.83
N LEU A 426 3.19 -0.62 -19.51
CA LEU A 426 3.09 0.73 -20.02
C LEU A 426 4.11 0.98 -21.13
N LYS A 427 3.72 1.79 -22.09
CA LYS A 427 4.61 2.31 -23.14
C LYS A 427 4.15 3.68 -23.59
N TYR A 428 5.05 4.40 -24.25
CA TYR A 428 4.66 5.54 -25.08
C TYR A 428 4.35 5.06 -26.49
N ASP A 429 3.22 5.51 -27.03
CA ASP A 429 2.88 5.23 -28.42
C ASP A 429 3.65 6.15 -29.39
N LYS A 430 3.37 6.02 -30.69
CA LYS A 430 3.98 6.83 -31.75
C LYS A 430 3.72 8.34 -31.62
N ASN A 431 2.71 8.75 -30.87
CA ASN A 431 2.38 10.15 -30.61
C ASN A 431 3.01 10.66 -29.30
N GLY A 432 3.65 9.79 -28.53
CA GLY A 432 4.21 10.09 -27.21
C GLY A 432 3.19 10.07 -26.08
N ASP A 433 1.99 9.54 -26.32
CA ASP A 433 0.94 9.38 -25.32
C ASP A 433 1.19 8.12 -24.49
N LEU A 434 0.89 8.17 -23.19
CA LEU A 434 0.99 7.00 -22.32
C LEU A 434 -0.15 6.03 -22.65
N THR A 435 0.17 4.76 -22.86
CA THR A 435 -0.82 3.73 -23.19
C THR A 435 -0.42 2.41 -22.54
N THR A 436 -1.41 1.57 -22.30
CA THR A 436 -1.19 0.17 -21.94
C THR A 436 -0.84 -0.68 -23.15
N GLY A 437 -0.07 -1.73 -22.95
CA GLY A 437 0.15 -2.77 -23.96
C GLY A 437 -1.17 -3.46 -24.35
N SER A 438 -1.16 -4.21 -25.46
CA SER A 438 -2.35 -4.92 -25.97
C SER A 438 -2.84 -6.06 -25.07
N ARG A 439 -2.13 -6.40 -23.99
CA ARG A 439 -2.47 -7.52 -23.11
C ARG A 439 -2.53 -7.08 -21.66
N ASN A 440 -3.75 -6.87 -21.18
CA ASN A 440 -4.06 -6.62 -19.77
C ASN A 440 -4.67 -7.89 -19.17
N ARG A 441 -4.16 -8.33 -18.03
CA ARG A 441 -4.70 -9.51 -17.32
C ARG A 441 -5.47 -9.05 -16.10
N ILE A 442 -6.72 -9.48 -15.98
CA ILE A 442 -7.61 -9.06 -14.90
C ILE A 442 -8.04 -10.29 -14.10
N GLN A 443 -7.89 -10.20 -12.78
CA GLN A 443 -8.35 -11.21 -11.84
C GLN A 443 -9.20 -10.55 -10.76
N TYR A 444 -10.36 -11.13 -10.50
CA TYR A 444 -11.22 -10.72 -9.40
C TYR A 444 -11.03 -11.63 -8.20
N TYR A 445 -10.94 -11.02 -7.01
CA TYR A 445 -10.86 -11.71 -5.75
C TYR A 445 -11.93 -11.22 -4.79
N ARG A 446 -12.72 -12.14 -4.23
CA ARG A 446 -13.72 -11.79 -3.22
C ARG A 446 -13.06 -11.29 -1.95
N VAL A 447 -13.41 -10.08 -1.54
CA VAL A 447 -12.96 -9.51 -0.27
C VAL A 447 -13.80 -10.10 0.87
N PRO A 448 -13.19 -10.51 2.00
CA PRO A 448 -13.95 -11.05 3.12
C PRO A 448 -14.88 -9.98 3.71
N ALA A 449 -16.13 -10.37 3.98
CA ALA A 449 -17.20 -9.46 4.45
C ALA A 449 -16.86 -8.70 5.74
N GLY A 450 -15.94 -9.21 6.55
CA GLY A 450 -15.50 -8.54 7.78
C GLY A 450 -14.59 -7.33 7.57
N SER A 451 -14.05 -7.10 6.36
CA SER A 451 -13.04 -6.06 6.10
C SER A 451 -13.55 -4.64 6.38
N THR A 452 -12.70 -3.75 6.88
CA THR A 452 -13.12 -2.38 7.21
C THR A 452 -13.21 -1.46 5.99
N VAL A 453 -14.02 -0.41 6.09
CA VAL A 453 -14.15 0.63 5.04
C VAL A 453 -12.80 1.32 4.78
N ASP A 454 -11.98 1.55 5.81
CA ASP A 454 -10.67 2.17 5.66
C ASP A 454 -9.72 1.33 4.80
N LEU A 455 -9.73 0.00 4.96
CA LEU A 455 -8.99 -0.92 4.10
C LEU A 455 -9.51 -0.91 2.66
N LEU A 456 -10.84 -0.93 2.49
CA LEU A 456 -11.46 -0.95 1.16
C LEU A 456 -11.15 0.34 0.38
N SER A 457 -11.12 1.48 1.09
CA SER A 457 -10.77 2.79 0.51
C SER A 457 -9.27 2.92 0.24
N ASN A 458 -8.43 2.24 1.03
CA ASN A 458 -6.97 2.30 0.93
C ASN A 458 -6.37 0.87 0.85
N PRO A 459 -6.58 0.15 -0.27
CA PRO A 459 -6.02 -1.20 -0.42
C PRO A 459 -4.49 -1.16 -0.34
N VAL A 460 -3.90 -2.14 0.35
CA VAL A 460 -2.44 -2.23 0.54
C VAL A 460 -1.91 -3.48 -0.13
N ALA A 461 -0.95 -3.27 -1.03
CA ALA A 461 -0.33 -4.31 -1.81
C ALA A 461 1.17 -4.05 -1.99
N PHE A 462 1.96 -5.12 -1.99
CA PHE A 462 3.42 -5.06 -2.15
C PHE A 462 3.90 -6.08 -3.18
N TRP A 463 4.82 -5.68 -4.05
CA TRP A 463 5.53 -6.59 -4.96
C TRP A 463 6.95 -6.83 -4.44
N MET A 464 7.23 -8.06 -3.99
CA MET A 464 8.44 -8.37 -3.20
C MET A 464 9.02 -9.75 -3.51
#